data_AF-A0A1Y1VVL7-F1
#
_entry.id   AF-A0A1Y1VVL7-F1
#
_cell.length_a   1.000
_cell.length_b   1.000
_cell.length_c   1.000
_cell.angle_alpha   90.00
_cell.angle_beta   90.00
_cell.angle_gamma   90.00
#
_symmetry.space_group_name_H-M   'P 1'
#
loop_
_entity.id
_entity.type
_entity.pdbx_description
1 polymer ?
#
loop_
_entity_poly.entity_id
_entity_poly.type
_entity_poly.pdbx_seq_one_letter_code
_entity_poly.pdbx_strand_id
1 'polypeptide(L)'
;FNISPTAMSTSELIKSGKTFTEIYAEYAKLQDELRCEKENNERLTECLNSVQKEISERAPLLQQQREDYEKTLYENEELASNLSLVSKECENKKAELESANKKLVSMKRDYDIIKQENEDLSRQIVAIMVEQHGVGENNEFEFNAKSDSEAVINEKLVIAKNVEELHQQNKKLLMVVREVTAKQEELEKELAASKDNTTVEELKEACQLIEALQESQRNFENRISACIKERDMWKRMAEKSGSS
;
A
#
# COMPACT_ATOMS: atom_id res chain seq x y z
N PHE A 1 35.15 -84.59 -17.64
CA PHE A 1 35.77 -83.53 -18.45
C PHE A 1 35.12 -82.21 -18.10
N ASN A 2 35.78 -81.38 -17.30
CA ASN A 2 35.50 -79.95 -17.23
C ASN A 2 36.86 -79.28 -17.11
N ILE A 3 37.41 -78.90 -18.27
CA ILE A 3 38.69 -78.23 -18.36
C ILE A 3 38.46 -76.84 -17.78
N SER A 4 39.20 -76.49 -16.73
CA SER A 4 39.12 -75.17 -16.09
C SER A 4 39.26 -74.08 -17.17
N PRO A 5 38.48 -72.98 -17.11
CA PRO A 5 38.58 -71.89 -18.08
C PRO A 5 40.01 -71.41 -18.29
N THR A 6 40.82 -71.42 -17.21
CA THR A 6 42.25 -71.09 -17.24
C THR A 6 43.06 -72.06 -18.10
N ALA A 7 42.76 -73.36 -18.04
CA ALA A 7 43.42 -74.39 -18.85
C ALA A 7 43.01 -74.33 -20.34
N MET A 8 41.77 -73.91 -20.62
CA MET A 8 41.27 -73.74 -21.98
C MET A 8 41.90 -72.50 -22.65
N SER A 9 42.00 -71.38 -21.93
CA SER A 9 42.71 -70.18 -22.40
C SER A 9 44.21 -70.42 -22.62
N THR A 10 44.86 -71.22 -21.76
CA THR A 10 46.27 -71.59 -22.00
C THR A 10 46.46 -72.47 -23.23
N SER A 11 45.49 -73.31 -23.59
CA SER A 11 45.58 -74.15 -24.79
C SER A 11 45.38 -73.35 -26.09
N GLU A 12 44.61 -72.26 -26.06
CA GLU A 12 44.46 -71.35 -27.20
C GLU A 12 45.69 -70.46 -27.39
N LEU A 13 46.31 -70.02 -26.28
CA LEU A 13 47.53 -69.22 -26.28
C LEU A 13 48.74 -69.96 -26.87
N ILE A 14 48.90 -71.24 -26.53
CA ILE A 14 49.97 -72.10 -27.08
C ILE A 14 49.81 -72.31 -28.60
N LYS A 15 48.55 -72.30 -29.11
CA LYS A 15 48.28 -72.36 -30.55
C LYS A 15 48.57 -71.05 -31.30
N SER A 16 48.66 -69.92 -30.61
CA SER A 16 48.95 -68.60 -31.23
C SER A 16 50.43 -68.30 -31.49
N GLY A 17 51.35 -69.23 -31.19
CA GLY A 17 52.79 -69.08 -31.50
C GLY A 17 53.56 -68.08 -30.64
N LYS A 18 52.93 -67.52 -29.60
CA LYS A 18 53.57 -66.60 -28.66
C LYS A 18 54.56 -67.35 -27.76
N THR A 19 55.72 -66.75 -27.53
CA THR A 19 56.72 -67.29 -26.62
C THR A 19 56.22 -67.20 -25.17
N PHE A 20 56.64 -68.14 -24.32
CA PHE A 20 56.28 -68.16 -22.90
C PHE A 20 56.59 -66.82 -22.21
N THR A 21 57.67 -66.16 -22.61
CA THR A 21 58.06 -64.82 -22.15
C THR A 21 57.05 -63.73 -22.53
N GLU A 22 56.47 -63.77 -23.74
CA GLU A 22 55.43 -62.84 -24.17
C GLU A 22 54.13 -63.02 -23.37
N ILE A 23 53.76 -64.26 -23.06
CA ILE A 23 52.59 -64.56 -22.23
C ILE A 23 52.80 -64.02 -20.80
N TYR A 24 53.99 -64.19 -20.24
CA TYR A 24 54.35 -63.60 -18.96
C TYR A 24 54.36 -62.07 -18.99
N ALA A 25 54.83 -61.47 -20.09
CA ALA A 25 54.81 -60.02 -20.26
C ALA A 25 53.37 -59.47 -20.37
N GLU A 26 52.47 -60.15 -21.08
CA GLU A 26 51.05 -59.79 -21.14
C GLU A 26 50.36 -59.98 -19.79
N TYR A 27 50.64 -61.07 -19.08
CA TYR A 27 50.12 -61.30 -17.73
C TYR A 27 50.59 -60.23 -16.73
N ALA A 28 51.87 -59.85 -16.77
CA ALA A 28 52.42 -58.79 -15.94
C ALA A 28 51.75 -57.43 -16.25
N LYS A 29 51.54 -57.10 -17.53
CA LYS A 29 50.81 -55.89 -17.94
C LYS A 29 49.36 -55.89 -17.44
N LEU A 30 48.63 -56.99 -17.60
CA LEU A 30 47.26 -57.13 -17.08
C LEU A 30 47.21 -57.02 -15.55
N GLN A 31 48.21 -57.54 -14.86
CA GLN A 31 48.31 -57.44 -13.41
C GLN A 31 48.61 -55.99 -12.97
N ASP A 32 49.47 -55.28 -13.70
CA ASP A 32 49.74 -53.86 -13.48
C ASP A 32 48.51 -52.99 -13.77
N GLU A 33 47.80 -53.25 -14.88
CA GLU A 33 46.54 -52.57 -15.24
C GLU A 33 45.47 -52.81 -14.17
N LEU A 34 45.28 -54.05 -13.72
CA LEU A 34 44.34 -54.38 -12.64
C LEU A 34 44.72 -53.69 -11.32
N ARG A 35 46.01 -53.55 -11.03
CA ARG A 35 46.47 -52.80 -9.85
C ARG A 35 46.14 -51.31 -9.99
N CYS A 36 46.45 -50.70 -11.13
CA CYS A 36 46.11 -49.31 -11.42
C CYS A 36 44.60 -49.06 -11.34
N GLU A 37 43.78 -49.96 -11.88
CA GLU A 37 42.32 -49.86 -11.81
C GLU A 37 41.81 -49.98 -10.36
N LYS A 38 42.39 -50.86 -9.54
CA LYS A 38 42.05 -50.95 -8.11
C LYS A 38 42.39 -49.67 -7.35
N GLU A 39 43.58 -49.12 -7.57
CA GLU A 39 43.99 -47.84 -6.96
C GLU A 39 43.08 -46.68 -7.42
N ASN A 40 42.69 -46.66 -8.70
CA ASN A 40 41.74 -45.67 -9.21
C ASN A 40 40.35 -45.84 -8.57
N ASN A 41 39.88 -47.07 -8.40
CA ASN A 41 38.58 -47.35 -7.79
C ASN A 41 38.57 -46.99 -6.29
N GLU A 42 39.67 -47.24 -5.58
CA GLU A 42 39.86 -46.77 -4.20
C GLU A 42 39.82 -45.25 -4.11
N ARG A 43 40.57 -44.53 -4.96
CA ARG A 43 40.53 -43.05 -5.03
C ARG A 43 39.15 -42.51 -5.37
N LEU A 44 38.44 -43.14 -6.30
CA LEU A 44 37.08 -42.75 -6.67
C LEU A 44 36.13 -42.96 -5.48
N THR A 45 36.28 -44.07 -4.77
CA THR A 45 35.50 -44.38 -3.57
C THR A 45 35.75 -43.36 -2.45
N GLU A 46 37.01 -42.96 -2.23
CA GLU A 46 37.38 -41.90 -1.29
C GLU A 46 36.75 -40.55 -1.66
N CYS A 47 36.81 -40.18 -2.94
CA CYS A 47 36.18 -38.95 -3.45
C CYS A 47 34.66 -38.97 -3.23
N LEU A 48 34.00 -40.09 -3.55
CA LEU A 48 32.57 -40.27 -3.38
C LEU A 48 32.18 -40.19 -1.90
N ASN A 49 32.96 -40.81 -1.01
CA ASN A 49 32.76 -40.71 0.44
C ASN A 49 32.92 -39.28 0.95
N SER A 50 33.88 -38.51 0.42
CA SER A 50 34.04 -37.09 0.75
C SER A 50 32.81 -36.28 0.33
N VAL A 51 32.33 -36.46 -0.90
CA VAL A 51 31.13 -35.79 -1.40
C VAL A 51 29.89 -36.17 -0.59
N GLN A 52 29.74 -37.45 -0.26
CA GLN A 52 28.63 -37.92 0.57
C GLN A 52 28.67 -37.28 1.97
N LYS A 53 29.86 -37.13 2.55
CA LYS A 53 30.04 -36.46 3.84
C LYS A 53 29.62 -34.98 3.75
N GLU A 54 30.10 -34.25 2.74
CA GLU A 54 29.71 -32.86 2.51
C GLU A 54 28.20 -32.68 2.31
N ILE A 55 27.56 -33.58 1.56
CA ILE A 55 26.10 -33.57 1.37
C ILE A 55 25.39 -33.85 2.71
N SER A 56 25.87 -34.83 3.47
CA SER A 56 25.29 -35.19 4.76
C SER A 56 25.42 -34.08 5.81
N GLU A 57 26.49 -33.28 5.75
CA GLU A 57 26.70 -32.13 6.63
C GLU A 57 25.88 -30.91 6.20
N ARG A 58 25.70 -30.69 4.89
CA ARG A 58 24.90 -29.56 4.36
C ARG A 58 23.40 -29.78 4.44
N ALA A 59 22.93 -31.02 4.34
CA ALA A 59 21.51 -31.36 4.41
C ALA A 59 20.80 -30.78 5.67
N PRO A 60 21.29 -30.99 6.90
CA PRO A 60 20.66 -30.44 8.10
C PRO A 60 20.73 -28.91 8.16
N LEU A 61 21.80 -28.29 7.66
CA LEU A 61 21.93 -26.83 7.62
C LEU A 61 20.87 -26.20 6.70
N LEU A 62 20.64 -26.79 5.53
CA LEU A 62 19.59 -26.33 4.60
C LEU A 62 18.18 -26.53 5.19
N GLN A 63 17.97 -27.63 5.92
CA GLN A 63 16.71 -27.89 6.61
C GLN A 63 16.45 -26.85 7.71
N GLN A 64 17.45 -26.57 8.55
CA GLN A 64 17.35 -25.55 9.58
C GLN A 64 17.09 -24.15 8.97
N GLN A 65 17.81 -23.80 7.90
CA GLN A 65 17.58 -22.54 7.19
C GLN A 65 16.14 -22.44 6.69
N ARG A 66 15.58 -23.52 6.12
CA ARG A 66 14.18 -23.53 5.68
C ARG A 66 13.20 -23.29 6.82
N GLU A 67 13.40 -23.96 7.96
CA GLU A 67 12.54 -23.79 9.13
C GLU A 67 12.63 -22.36 9.68
N ASP A 68 13.82 -21.77 9.73
CA ASP A 68 14.00 -20.40 10.18
C ASP A 68 13.40 -19.39 9.18
N TYR A 69 13.55 -19.63 7.88
CA TYR A 69 12.87 -18.83 6.85
C TYR A 69 11.34 -18.91 7.00
N GLU A 70 10.77 -20.09 7.19
CA GLU A 70 9.32 -20.25 7.40
C GLU A 70 8.84 -19.50 8.66
N LYS A 71 9.58 -19.56 9.77
CA LYS A 71 9.27 -18.77 10.98
C LYS A 71 9.29 -17.27 10.71
N THR A 72 10.35 -16.77 10.06
CA THR A 72 10.46 -15.34 9.75
C THR A 72 9.37 -14.88 8.78
N LEU A 73 8.94 -15.73 7.85
CA LEU A 73 7.80 -15.43 6.97
C LEU A 73 6.51 -15.32 7.78
N TYR A 74 6.25 -16.26 8.70
CA TYR A 74 5.08 -16.21 9.57
C TYR A 74 5.06 -14.95 10.45
N GLU A 75 6.19 -14.63 11.09
CA GLU A 75 6.32 -13.40 11.90
C GLU A 75 6.09 -12.13 11.06
N ASN A 76 6.58 -12.11 9.81
CA ASN A 76 6.38 -10.99 8.90
C ASN A 76 4.91 -10.87 8.46
N GLU A 77 4.24 -11.98 8.16
CA GLU A 77 2.81 -11.99 7.86
C GLU A 77 1.99 -11.49 9.05
N GLU A 78 2.34 -11.90 10.28
CA GLU A 78 1.69 -11.44 11.51
C GLU A 78 1.91 -9.93 11.71
N LEU A 79 3.14 -9.45 11.57
CA LEU A 79 3.47 -8.02 11.65
C LEU A 79 2.76 -7.19 10.58
N ALA A 80 2.66 -7.70 9.35
CA ALA A 80 1.94 -7.04 8.27
C ALA A 80 0.43 -6.95 8.56
N SER A 81 -0.16 -8.02 9.11
CA SER A 81 -1.54 -8.04 9.57
C SER A 81 -1.78 -7.03 10.69
N ASN A 82 -0.89 -7.00 11.69
CA ASN A 82 -0.95 -6.04 12.79
C ASN A 82 -0.81 -4.59 12.30
N LEU A 83 0.09 -4.33 11.34
CA LEU A 83 0.25 -3.01 10.74
C LEU A 83 -1.02 -2.59 10.00
N SER A 84 -1.66 -3.50 9.25
CA SER A 84 -2.93 -3.24 8.58
C SER A 84 -4.04 -2.89 9.58
N LEU A 85 -4.14 -3.62 10.69
CA LEU A 85 -5.10 -3.33 11.76
C LEU A 85 -4.86 -1.96 12.39
N VAL A 86 -3.61 -1.67 12.78
CA VAL A 86 -3.23 -0.38 13.37
C VAL A 86 -3.47 0.77 12.38
N SER A 87 -3.19 0.58 11.10
CA SER A 87 -3.46 1.59 10.06
C SER A 87 -4.96 1.89 9.98
N LYS A 88 -5.80 0.86 9.98
CA LYS A 88 -7.26 1.01 9.98
C LYS A 88 -7.78 1.70 11.25
N GLU A 89 -7.23 1.38 12.42
CA GLU A 89 -7.56 2.07 13.67
C GLU A 89 -7.16 3.55 13.63
N CYS A 90 -5.97 3.85 13.12
CA CYS A 90 -5.51 5.22 12.91
C CYS A 90 -6.43 6.00 11.97
N GLU A 91 -6.87 5.41 10.85
CA GLU A 91 -7.83 6.02 9.93
C GLU A 91 -9.18 6.28 10.61
N ASN A 92 -9.72 5.31 11.34
CA ASN A 92 -10.95 5.47 12.10
C ASN A 92 -10.84 6.60 13.13
N LYS A 93 -9.73 6.66 13.87
CA LYS A 93 -9.48 7.72 14.86
C LYS A 93 -9.34 9.10 14.22
N LYS A 94 -8.70 9.19 13.05
CA LYS A 94 -8.65 10.44 12.26
C LYS A 94 -10.05 10.88 11.83
N ALA A 95 -10.88 9.96 11.32
CA ALA A 95 -12.26 10.26 10.92
C ALA A 95 -13.13 10.72 12.12
N GLU A 96 -12.98 10.07 13.29
CA GLU A 96 -13.62 10.49 14.54
C GLU A 96 -13.18 11.90 14.96
N LEU A 97 -11.87 12.20 14.90
CA LEU A 97 -11.33 13.52 15.22
C LEU A 97 -11.84 14.60 14.25
N GLU A 98 -11.90 14.31 12.96
CA GLU A 98 -12.45 15.25 11.97
C GLU A 98 -13.93 15.53 12.21
N SER A 99 -14.73 14.50 12.51
CA SER A 99 -16.15 14.66 12.87
C SER A 99 -16.33 15.48 14.14
N ALA A 100 -15.53 15.19 15.18
CA ALA A 100 -15.52 15.95 16.43
C ALA A 100 -15.10 17.41 16.21
N ASN A 101 -14.08 17.66 15.38
CA ASN A 101 -13.64 19.01 15.03
C ASN A 101 -14.74 19.78 14.28
N LYS A 102 -15.43 19.15 13.32
CA LYS A 102 -16.57 19.77 12.63
C LYS A 102 -17.67 20.18 13.61
N LYS A 103 -18.02 19.30 14.56
CA LYS A 103 -19.00 19.59 15.64
C LYS A 103 -18.54 20.71 16.56
N LEU A 104 -17.25 20.73 16.92
CA LEU A 104 -16.68 21.77 17.77
C LEU A 104 -16.73 23.14 17.07
N VAL A 105 -16.41 23.18 15.78
CA VAL A 105 -16.49 24.41 14.98
C VAL A 105 -17.94 24.88 14.83
N SER A 106 -18.92 24.00 14.61
CA SER A 106 -20.32 24.41 14.57
C SER A 106 -20.79 24.93 15.93
N MET A 107 -20.50 24.22 17.02
CA MET A 107 -20.86 24.66 18.38
C MET A 107 -20.21 26.00 18.75
N LYS A 108 -18.98 26.28 18.31
CA LYS A 108 -18.35 27.60 18.52
C LYS A 108 -19.10 28.70 17.77
N ARG A 109 -19.51 28.46 16.53
CA ARG A 109 -20.34 29.43 15.78
C ARG A 109 -21.66 29.68 16.48
N ASP A 110 -22.33 28.62 16.92
CA ASP A 110 -23.60 28.74 17.65
C ASP A 110 -23.41 29.51 18.97
N TYR A 111 -22.32 29.25 19.69
CA TYR A 111 -21.95 29.98 20.90
C TYR A 111 -21.74 31.47 20.62
N ASP A 112 -21.00 31.82 19.56
CA ASP A 112 -20.74 33.22 19.19
C ASP A 112 -22.03 33.95 18.80
N ILE A 113 -22.93 33.28 18.06
CA ILE A 113 -24.26 33.80 17.70
C ILE A 113 -25.09 34.05 18.96
N ILE A 114 -25.25 33.05 19.84
CA ILE A 114 -26.03 33.18 21.07
C ILE A 114 -25.45 34.26 21.99
N LYS A 115 -24.12 34.39 22.03
CA LYS A 115 -23.46 35.44 22.80
C LYS A 115 -23.81 36.83 22.25
N GLN A 116 -23.76 37.02 20.93
CA GLN A 116 -24.17 38.27 20.28
C GLN A 116 -25.66 38.57 20.55
N GLU A 117 -26.54 37.58 20.41
CA GLU A 117 -27.97 37.72 20.71
C GLU A 117 -28.20 38.15 22.18
N ASN A 118 -27.47 37.57 23.13
CA ASN A 118 -27.60 37.92 24.54
C ASN A 118 -27.06 39.33 24.85
N GLU A 119 -25.98 39.74 24.20
CA GLU A 119 -25.45 41.12 24.28
C GLU A 119 -26.46 42.12 23.72
N ASP A 120 -27.08 41.83 22.58
CA ASP A 120 -28.08 42.69 21.93
C ASP A 120 -29.36 42.78 22.76
N LEU A 121 -29.87 41.66 23.28
CA LEU A 121 -31.03 41.65 24.19
C LEU A 121 -30.74 42.42 25.48
N SER A 122 -29.55 42.29 26.05
CA SER A 122 -29.14 43.06 27.23
C SER A 122 -29.13 44.57 26.94
N ARG A 123 -28.61 44.98 25.77
CA ARG A 123 -28.66 46.39 25.32
C ARG A 123 -30.09 46.88 25.15
N GLN A 124 -30.97 46.08 24.55
CA GLN A 124 -32.39 46.41 24.41
C GLN A 124 -33.08 46.58 25.75
N ILE A 125 -32.86 45.67 26.72
CA ILE A 125 -33.43 45.77 28.05
C ILE A 125 -32.95 47.05 28.75
N VAL A 126 -31.66 47.38 28.67
CA VAL A 126 -31.12 48.62 29.27
C VAL A 126 -31.73 49.86 28.61
N ALA A 127 -31.83 49.89 27.27
CA ALA A 127 -32.45 51.01 26.56
C ALA A 127 -33.91 51.23 26.96
N ILE A 128 -34.70 50.15 27.00
CA ILE A 128 -36.10 50.18 27.45
C ILE A 128 -36.20 50.63 28.91
N MET A 129 -35.30 50.16 29.79
CA MET A 129 -35.33 50.50 31.22
C MET A 129 -34.96 51.97 31.47
N VAL A 130 -33.99 52.51 30.74
CA VAL A 130 -33.61 53.94 30.78
C VAL A 130 -34.78 54.82 30.33
N GLU A 131 -35.48 54.46 29.26
CA GLU A 131 -36.64 55.20 28.78
C GLU A 131 -37.86 55.08 29.71
N GLN A 132 -38.15 53.89 30.28
CA GLN A 132 -39.32 53.69 31.13
C GLN A 132 -39.18 54.30 32.54
N HIS A 133 -37.96 54.38 33.07
CA HIS A 133 -37.75 54.86 34.45
C HIS A 133 -37.15 56.28 34.53
N GLY A 134 -36.79 56.91 33.43
CA GLY A 134 -36.27 58.29 33.44
C GLY A 134 -35.06 58.48 34.36
N VAL A 135 -34.29 57.41 34.62
CA VAL A 135 -33.09 57.48 35.46
C VAL A 135 -31.92 57.89 34.58
N GLY A 136 -31.81 59.18 34.29
CA GLY A 136 -30.64 59.70 33.59
C GLY A 136 -30.87 60.96 32.78
N GLU A 137 -31.45 62.01 33.38
CA GLU A 137 -31.39 63.36 32.79
C GLU A 137 -29.95 63.93 32.72
N ASN A 138 -28.90 63.14 33.04
CA ASN A 138 -27.52 63.62 33.12
C ASN A 138 -26.39 62.60 32.80
N ASN A 139 -26.65 61.42 32.24
CA ASN A 139 -25.54 60.54 31.82
C ASN A 139 -25.64 60.22 30.34
N GLU A 140 -24.93 61.00 29.53
CA GLU A 140 -24.51 60.61 28.18
C GLU A 140 -23.72 59.31 28.29
N PHE A 141 -24.39 58.18 28.05
CA PHE A 141 -23.74 56.89 27.94
C PHE A 141 -23.04 56.85 26.59
N GLU A 142 -21.80 57.38 26.57
CA GLU A 142 -20.99 57.51 25.37
C GLU A 142 -20.69 56.11 24.80
N PHE A 143 -21.39 55.79 23.71
CA PHE A 143 -21.34 54.50 23.06
C PHE A 143 -20.10 54.45 22.17
N ASN A 144 -19.02 53.85 22.67
CA ASN A 144 -17.76 53.71 21.94
C ASN A 144 -17.89 52.67 20.82
N ALA A 145 -18.49 53.05 19.69
CA ALA A 145 -18.53 52.27 18.47
C ALA A 145 -17.14 52.29 17.81
N LYS A 146 -16.57 51.12 17.51
CA LYS A 146 -15.22 51.01 16.93
C LYS A 146 -15.20 51.16 15.39
N SER A 147 -16.36 51.22 14.73
CA SER A 147 -16.47 51.37 13.27
C SER A 147 -17.83 51.95 12.84
N ASP A 148 -17.85 52.75 11.77
CA ASP A 148 -19.05 53.42 11.22
C ASP A 148 -20.18 52.43 10.85
N SER A 149 -19.84 51.20 10.44
CA SER A 149 -20.86 50.17 10.18
C SER A 149 -21.50 49.63 11.47
N GLU A 150 -20.75 49.48 12.55
CA GLU A 150 -21.29 49.05 13.85
C GLU A 150 -22.14 50.15 14.51
N ALA A 151 -21.81 51.42 14.27
CA ALA A 151 -22.60 52.56 14.72
C ALA A 151 -23.97 52.63 14.02
N VAL A 152 -24.00 52.46 12.69
CA VAL A 152 -25.26 52.47 11.91
C VAL A 152 -26.14 51.26 12.24
N ILE A 153 -25.53 50.10 12.53
CA ILE A 153 -26.26 48.92 13.00
C ILE A 153 -26.85 49.18 14.39
N ASN A 154 -26.07 49.68 15.35
CA ASN A 154 -26.59 49.95 16.69
C ASN A 154 -27.69 51.02 16.70
N GLU A 155 -27.51 52.12 15.97
CA GLU A 155 -28.46 53.24 15.97
C GLU A 155 -29.78 52.90 15.24
N LYS A 156 -29.74 52.17 14.13
CA LYS A 156 -30.93 51.91 13.29
C LYS A 156 -31.55 50.53 13.45
N LEU A 157 -30.83 49.53 13.98
CA LEU A 157 -31.34 48.16 14.14
C LEU A 157 -31.55 47.73 15.60
N VAL A 158 -30.84 48.32 16.57
CA VAL A 158 -30.91 47.87 17.98
C VAL A 158 -31.76 48.81 18.85
N ILE A 159 -31.89 50.10 18.51
CA ILE A 159 -32.70 51.06 19.27
C ILE A 159 -34.07 51.21 18.59
N ALA A 160 -35.04 50.38 18.97
CA ALA A 160 -36.44 50.58 18.62
C ALA A 160 -37.11 51.43 19.70
N LYS A 161 -37.57 52.64 19.36
CA LYS A 161 -38.20 53.57 20.30
C LYS A 161 -39.66 53.23 20.59
N ASN A 162 -40.24 52.27 19.85
CA ASN A 162 -41.62 51.79 20.00
C ASN A 162 -41.77 50.33 19.52
N VAL A 163 -42.73 49.57 20.07
CA VAL A 163 -43.02 48.15 19.71
C VAL A 163 -43.31 47.99 18.22
N GLU A 164 -43.91 49.01 17.61
CA GLU A 164 -44.26 49.04 16.19
C GLU A 164 -43.01 49.19 15.29
N GLU A 165 -42.01 49.96 15.73
CA GLU A 165 -40.72 50.07 15.04
C GLU A 165 -39.91 48.77 15.16
N LEU A 166 -39.96 48.14 16.33
CA LEU A 166 -39.36 46.83 16.59
C LEU A 166 -39.98 45.77 15.69
N HIS A 167 -41.30 45.79 15.50
CA HIS A 167 -42.00 44.87 14.59
C HIS A 167 -41.64 45.10 13.11
N GLN A 168 -41.49 46.37 12.69
CA GLN A 168 -41.06 46.71 11.33
C GLN A 168 -39.60 46.35 11.07
N GLN A 169 -38.72 46.51 12.06
CA GLN A 169 -37.32 46.08 12.01
C GLN A 169 -37.21 44.56 11.98
N ASN A 170 -37.96 43.84 12.82
CA ASN A 170 -38.01 42.38 12.81
C ASN A 170 -38.49 41.86 11.44
N LYS A 171 -39.48 42.50 10.84
CA LYS A 171 -39.94 42.19 9.47
C LYS A 171 -38.86 42.43 8.41
N LYS A 172 -38.09 43.52 8.51
CA LYS A 172 -36.97 43.81 7.58
C LYS A 172 -35.81 42.84 7.77
N LEU A 173 -35.44 42.55 9.01
CA LEU A 173 -34.42 41.55 9.36
C LEU A 173 -34.82 40.17 8.85
N LEU A 174 -36.08 39.77 9.03
CA LEU A 174 -36.56 38.48 8.54
C LEU A 174 -36.54 38.38 7.01
N MET A 175 -36.74 39.50 6.30
CA MET A 175 -36.55 39.56 4.85
C MET A 175 -35.08 39.42 4.45
N VAL A 176 -34.18 40.15 5.11
CA VAL A 176 -32.74 40.08 4.83
C VAL A 176 -32.19 38.70 5.17
N VAL A 177 -32.59 38.10 6.30
CA VAL A 177 -32.23 36.74 6.67
C VAL A 177 -32.71 35.76 5.61
N ARG A 178 -33.97 35.86 5.14
CA ARG A 178 -34.47 35.00 4.05
C ARG A 178 -33.70 35.16 2.74
N GLU A 179 -33.31 36.39 2.39
CA GLU A 179 -32.53 36.67 1.19
C GLU A 179 -31.10 36.15 1.30
N VAL A 180 -30.47 36.32 2.47
CA VAL A 180 -29.12 35.82 2.75
C VAL A 180 -29.12 34.29 2.81
N THR A 181 -30.12 33.65 3.43
CA THR A 181 -30.25 32.18 3.43
C THR A 181 -30.46 31.65 2.01
N ALA A 182 -31.26 32.32 1.18
CA ALA A 182 -31.43 31.91 -0.21
C ALA A 182 -30.13 32.03 -1.01
N LYS A 183 -29.38 33.13 -0.84
CA LYS A 183 -28.05 33.30 -1.49
C LYS A 183 -27.01 32.30 -0.97
N GLN A 184 -27.03 31.99 0.32
CA GLN A 184 -26.16 31.01 0.94
C GLN A 184 -26.44 29.61 0.38
N GLU A 185 -27.72 29.21 0.28
CA GLU A 185 -28.13 27.93 -0.32
C GLU A 185 -27.77 27.84 -1.80
N GLU A 186 -27.90 28.93 -2.56
CA GLU A 186 -27.49 29.00 -3.98
C GLU A 186 -25.98 28.77 -4.11
N LEU A 187 -25.16 29.49 -3.33
CA LEU A 187 -23.71 29.37 -3.33
C LEU A 187 -23.25 27.97 -2.87
N GLU A 188 -23.89 27.39 -1.85
CA GLU A 188 -23.58 26.04 -1.40
C GLU A 188 -23.92 24.99 -2.47
N LYS A 189 -25.01 25.16 -3.23
CA LYS A 189 -25.33 24.31 -4.38
C LYS A 189 -24.32 24.46 -5.51
N GLU A 190 -23.90 25.67 -5.87
CA GLU A 190 -22.87 25.90 -6.89
C GLU A 190 -21.51 25.31 -6.47
N LEU A 191 -21.15 25.45 -5.19
CA LEU A 191 -19.90 24.91 -4.65
C LEU A 191 -19.94 23.37 -4.56
N ALA A 192 -21.09 22.78 -4.23
CA ALA A 192 -21.28 21.33 -4.31
C ALA A 192 -21.20 20.83 -5.76
N ALA A 193 -21.89 21.49 -6.70
CA ALA A 193 -21.87 21.11 -8.11
C ALA A 193 -20.48 21.24 -8.74
N SER A 194 -19.72 22.28 -8.40
CA SER A 194 -18.33 22.43 -8.87
C SER A 194 -17.41 21.33 -8.33
N LYS A 195 -17.52 20.97 -7.05
CA LYS A 195 -16.76 19.86 -6.46
C LYS A 195 -17.13 18.50 -7.06
N ASP A 196 -18.41 18.26 -7.30
CA ASP A 196 -18.86 17.03 -7.96
C ASP A 196 -18.33 16.95 -9.39
N ASN A 197 -18.31 18.07 -10.13
CA ASN A 197 -17.74 18.11 -11.47
C ASN A 197 -16.21 17.86 -11.46
N THR A 198 -15.45 18.50 -10.56
CA THR A 198 -13.99 18.29 -10.51
C THR A 198 -13.64 16.86 -10.11
N THR A 199 -14.36 16.27 -9.15
CA THR A 199 -14.13 14.87 -8.74
C THR A 199 -14.49 13.89 -9.86
N VAL A 200 -15.53 14.17 -10.65
CA VAL A 200 -15.86 13.36 -11.84
C VAL A 200 -14.79 13.49 -12.93
N GLU A 201 -14.21 14.67 -13.13
CA GLU A 201 -13.10 14.87 -14.06
C GLU A 201 -11.84 14.12 -13.62
N GLU A 202 -11.44 14.26 -12.35
CA GLU A 202 -10.30 13.53 -11.76
C GLU A 202 -10.48 12.01 -11.85
N LEU A 203 -11.70 11.50 -11.59
CA LEU A 203 -12.03 10.08 -11.74
C LEU A 203 -11.91 9.60 -13.20
N LYS A 204 -12.35 10.42 -14.17
CA LYS A 204 -12.21 10.09 -15.60
C LYS A 204 -10.75 10.02 -16.01
N GLU A 205 -9.92 10.97 -15.57
CA GLU A 205 -8.48 10.96 -15.85
C GLU A 205 -7.79 9.74 -15.24
N ALA A 206 -8.13 9.40 -13.99
CA ALA A 206 -7.61 8.21 -13.34
C ALA A 206 -8.01 6.91 -14.09
N CYS A 207 -9.28 6.80 -14.52
CA CYS A 207 -9.74 5.67 -15.33
C CYS A 207 -8.99 5.55 -16.67
N GLN A 208 -8.77 6.66 -17.37
CA GLN A 208 -8.01 6.67 -18.62
C GLN A 208 -6.55 6.25 -18.42
N LEU A 209 -5.91 6.68 -17.33
CA LEU A 209 -4.55 6.26 -17.00
C LEU A 209 -4.48 4.76 -16.69
N ILE A 210 -5.47 4.22 -15.98
CA ILE A 210 -5.55 2.78 -15.69
C ILE A 210 -5.74 1.98 -16.97
N GLU A 211 -6.63 2.40 -17.88
CA GLU A 211 -6.81 1.74 -19.17
C GLU A 211 -5.52 1.76 -20.01
N ALA A 212 -4.83 2.90 -20.07
CA ALA A 212 -3.54 3.00 -20.77
C ALA A 212 -2.47 2.08 -20.15
N LEU A 213 -2.41 1.99 -18.82
CA LEU A 213 -1.50 1.07 -18.13
C LEU A 213 -1.86 -0.39 -18.40
N GLN A 214 -3.13 -0.76 -18.36
CA GLN A 214 -3.60 -2.11 -18.69
C GLN A 214 -3.29 -2.48 -20.14
N GLU A 215 -3.46 -1.56 -21.09
CA GLU A 215 -3.09 -1.78 -22.48
C GLU A 215 -1.57 -1.95 -22.63
N SER A 216 -0.78 -1.15 -21.92
CA SER A 216 0.68 -1.31 -21.88
C SER A 216 1.10 -2.66 -21.31
N GLN A 217 0.46 -3.12 -20.23
CA GLN A 217 0.73 -4.42 -19.61
C GLN A 217 0.36 -5.55 -20.56
N ARG A 218 -0.79 -5.48 -21.22
CA ARG A 218 -1.20 -6.46 -22.24
C ARG A 218 -0.22 -6.50 -23.41
N ASN A 219 0.32 -5.35 -23.82
CA ASN A 219 1.36 -5.28 -24.84
C ASN A 219 2.68 -5.91 -24.36
N PHE A 220 3.08 -5.70 -23.11
CA PHE A 220 4.25 -6.38 -22.52
C PHE A 220 4.05 -7.89 -22.43
N GLU A 221 2.89 -8.37 -21.98
CA GLU A 221 2.54 -9.79 -21.94
C GLU A 221 2.58 -10.43 -23.32
N ASN A 222 2.03 -9.74 -24.34
CA ASN A 222 2.10 -10.18 -25.72
C ASN A 222 3.56 -10.29 -26.20
N ARG A 223 4.42 -9.31 -25.88
CA ARG A 223 5.86 -9.34 -26.22
C ARG A 223 6.60 -10.48 -25.51
N ILE A 224 6.33 -10.70 -24.23
CA ILE A 224 6.91 -11.82 -23.47
C ILE A 224 6.46 -13.15 -24.08
N SER A 225 5.18 -13.30 -24.41
CA SER A 225 4.66 -14.51 -25.04
C SER A 225 5.31 -14.79 -26.41
N ALA A 226 5.59 -13.74 -27.19
CA ALA A 226 6.31 -13.85 -28.45
C ALA A 226 7.76 -14.29 -28.23
N CYS A 227 8.47 -13.69 -27.27
CA CYS A 227 9.84 -14.06 -26.91
C CYS A 227 9.93 -15.52 -26.43
N ILE A 228 8.96 -15.99 -25.64
CA ILE A 228 8.88 -17.40 -25.20
C ILE A 228 8.69 -18.33 -26.41
N LYS A 229 7.78 -17.98 -27.34
CA LYS A 229 7.57 -18.77 -28.57
C LYS A 229 8.82 -18.84 -29.44
N GLU A 230 9.53 -17.73 -29.61
CA GLU A 230 10.80 -17.69 -30.33
C GLU A 230 11.84 -18.58 -29.64
N ARG A 231 12.04 -18.42 -28.32
CA ARG A 231 12.95 -19.26 -27.53
C ARG A 231 12.63 -20.75 -27.70
N ASP A 232 11.36 -21.12 -27.61
CA ASP A 232 10.94 -22.52 -27.73
C ASP A 232 11.15 -23.06 -29.16
N MET A 233 10.97 -22.21 -30.18
CA MET A 233 11.29 -22.54 -31.57
C MET A 233 12.80 -22.77 -31.76
N TRP A 234 13.64 -21.87 -31.25
CA TRP A 234 15.11 -22.01 -31.29
C TRP A 234 15.58 -23.26 -30.54
N LYS A 235 14.98 -23.56 -29.39
CA LYS A 235 15.30 -24.78 -28.61
C LYS A 235 14.99 -26.05 -29.40
N ARG A 236 13.82 -26.13 -30.04
CA ARG A 236 13.45 -27.27 -30.91
C ARG A 236 14.38 -27.39 -32.13
N MET A 237 14.76 -26.26 -32.73
CA MET A 237 15.71 -26.26 -33.86
C MET A 237 17.08 -26.80 -33.43
N ALA A 238 17.58 -26.38 -32.26
CA ALA A 238 18.85 -26.86 -31.71
C ALA A 238 18.81 -28.36 -31.39
N GLU A 239 17.75 -28.85 -30.77
CA GLU A 239 17.54 -30.29 -30.49
C GLU A 239 17.52 -31.11 -31.79
N LYS A 240 16.90 -30.59 -32.85
CA LYS A 240 16.84 -31.26 -34.15
C LYS A 240 18.19 -31.27 -34.89
N SER A 241 18.99 -30.21 -34.75
CA SER A 241 20.34 -30.14 -35.33
C SER A 241 21.39 -30.97 -34.58
N GLY A 242 21.21 -31.20 -33.28
CA GLY A 242 22.12 -32.02 -32.47
C GLY A 242 21.86 -33.53 -32.57
N SER A 243 20.79 -33.94 -33.25
CA SER A 243 20.39 -35.34 -33.41
C SER A 243 20.65 -35.87 -34.83
N SER A 244 21.47 -35.18 -35.63
CA SER A 244 21.95 -35.61 -36.97
C SER A 244 23.45 -35.89 -36.95
#